data_AF-A0A2V5RPK2-F1
#
_entry.id   AF-A0A2V5RPK2-F1
#
_cell.length_a   1.000
_cell.length_b   1.000
_cell.length_c   1.000
_cell.angle_alpha   90.00
_cell.angle_beta   90.00
_cell.angle_gamma   90.00
#
_symmetry.space_group_name_H-M   'P 1'
#
loop_
_entity.id
_entity.type
_entity.pdbx_description
1 polymer ?
#
loop_
_entity_poly.entity_id
_entity_poly.type
_entity_poly.pdbx_seq_one_letter_code
_entity_poly.pdbx_strand_id
1 'polypeptide(L)'
;MKIKSKISAYILRGSATALLVSCVIVAVSSAINVPSRHPKVPAPENNAALGMNGKEGVAPAAGSAIRSARTLTFADRVAYQRAIEEIYWRHRIWPKANAGAKPPLDGVMSHEAIEKNVEGYLRNS
;
A
#
# COMPACT_ATOMS: atom_id res chain seq x y z
N MET A 1 -14.53 56.15 -8.05
CA MET A 1 -13.51 55.08 -7.91
C MET A 1 -14.16 53.77 -8.35
N LYS A 2 -13.67 53.13 -9.43
CA LYS A 2 -14.39 52.06 -10.16
C LYS A 2 -13.61 50.75 -10.04
N ILE A 3 -14.09 49.82 -9.22
CA ILE A 3 -13.43 48.52 -8.95
C ILE A 3 -13.92 47.51 -10.00
N LYS A 4 -13.02 46.97 -10.82
CA LYS A 4 -13.32 46.01 -11.89
C LYS A 4 -13.26 44.59 -11.34
N SER A 5 -14.39 43.90 -11.32
CA SER A 5 -14.52 42.48 -10.98
C SER A 5 -13.94 41.59 -12.09
N LYS A 6 -12.78 40.97 -11.85
CA LYS A 6 -12.12 40.01 -12.78
C LYS A 6 -11.95 38.60 -12.19
N ILE A 7 -12.86 38.18 -11.31
CA ILE A 7 -12.79 36.86 -10.63
C ILE A 7 -13.72 35.82 -11.28
N SER A 8 -14.68 36.25 -12.11
CA SER A 8 -15.72 35.37 -12.68
C SER A 8 -15.40 34.93 -14.12
N ALA A 9 -14.53 33.94 -14.29
CA ALA A 9 -14.41 33.18 -15.55
C ALA A 9 -13.64 31.86 -15.38
N TYR A 10 -12.68 31.81 -14.45
CA TYR A 10 -11.85 30.62 -14.23
C TYR A 10 -12.55 29.51 -13.43
N ILE A 11 -13.48 29.85 -12.54
CA ILE A 11 -14.21 28.86 -11.72
C ILE A 11 -15.24 28.08 -12.56
N LEU A 12 -15.84 28.72 -13.57
CA LEU A 12 -16.87 28.08 -14.41
C LEU A 12 -16.27 27.10 -15.44
N ARG A 13 -14.99 27.25 -15.81
CA ARG A 13 -14.32 26.38 -16.79
C ARG A 13 -13.69 25.13 -16.15
N GLY A 14 -13.47 25.13 -14.84
CA GLY A 14 -12.89 23.99 -14.11
C GLY A 14 -13.89 22.90 -13.75
N SER A 15 -15.19 23.20 -13.69
CA SER A 15 -16.21 22.21 -13.32
C SER A 15 -16.44 21.16 -14.40
N ALA A 16 -16.39 21.56 -15.67
CA ALA A 16 -16.58 20.66 -16.80
C ALA A 16 -15.43 19.65 -16.92
N THR A 17 -14.19 20.07 -16.70
CA THR A 17 -13.02 19.17 -16.74
C THR A 17 -13.01 18.20 -15.56
N ALA A 18 -13.39 18.65 -14.36
CA ALA A 18 -13.51 17.78 -13.19
C ALA A 18 -14.57 16.68 -13.36
N LEU A 19 -15.73 17.02 -13.94
CA LEU A 19 -16.77 16.04 -14.24
C LEU A 19 -16.34 15.02 -15.30
N LEU A 20 -15.64 15.47 -16.35
CA LEU A 20 -15.13 14.56 -17.39
C LEU A 20 -14.06 13.60 -16.82
N VAL A 21 -13.14 14.09 -15.99
CA VAL A 21 -12.12 13.25 -15.34
C VAL A 21 -12.76 12.22 -14.42
N SER A 22 -13.76 12.62 -13.61
CA SER A 22 -14.53 11.70 -12.77
C SER A 22 -15.22 10.60 -13.60
N CYS A 23 -15.84 10.97 -14.72
CA CYS A 23 -16.54 10.04 -15.60
C CYS A 23 -15.60 8.99 -16.22
N VAL A 24 -14.39 9.42 -16.64
CA VAL A 24 -13.36 8.52 -17.18
C VAL A 24 -12.86 7.52 -16.11
N ILE A 25 -12.67 7.96 -14.86
CA ILE A 25 -12.22 7.09 -13.76
C ILE A 25 -13.26 6.00 -13.46
N VAL A 26 -14.55 6.33 -13.44
CA VAL A 26 -15.63 5.35 -13.21
C VAL A 26 -15.73 4.34 -14.36
N ALA A 27 -15.59 4.78 -15.61
CA ALA A 27 -15.59 3.89 -16.78
C ALA A 27 -14.40 2.91 -16.79
N VAL A 28 -13.20 3.37 -16.41
CA VAL A 28 -12.01 2.50 -16.34
C VAL A 28 -12.12 1.50 -15.18
N SER A 29 -12.67 1.91 -14.03
CA SER A 29 -12.79 1.04 -12.85
C SER A 29 -13.78 -0.11 -13.06
N SER A 30 -14.83 0.10 -13.87
CA SER A 30 -15.83 -0.91 -14.18
C SER A 30 -15.32 -2.00 -15.13
N ALA A 31 -14.26 -1.73 -15.91
CA ALA A 31 -13.60 -2.74 -16.75
C ALA A 31 -12.65 -3.68 -15.97
N ILE A 32 -12.29 -3.33 -14.72
CA ILE A 32 -11.33 -4.09 -13.90
C ILE A 32 -12.05 -4.97 -12.86
N ASN A 33 -13.39 -4.90 -12.76
CA ASN A 33 -14.18 -5.82 -11.94
C ASN A 33 -14.24 -7.21 -12.60
N VAL A 34 -13.10 -7.91 -12.63
CA VAL A 34 -13.03 -9.34 -12.94
C VAL A 34 -13.65 -10.08 -11.76
N PRO A 35 -14.75 -10.82 -11.93
CA PRO A 35 -15.23 -11.70 -10.89
C PRO A 35 -14.13 -12.71 -10.61
N SER A 36 -13.68 -12.79 -9.35
CA SER A 36 -12.73 -13.79 -8.86
C SER A 36 -13.29 -15.19 -9.14
N ARG A 37 -13.09 -15.72 -10.35
CA ARG A 37 -13.26 -17.14 -10.64
C ARG A 37 -12.08 -17.84 -10.00
N HIS A 38 -12.25 -18.21 -8.74
CA HIS A 38 -11.41 -19.20 -8.11
C HIS A 38 -11.45 -20.47 -8.98
N PRO A 39 -10.34 -20.92 -9.58
CA PRO A 39 -10.30 -22.24 -10.17
C PRO A 39 -10.46 -23.22 -9.03
N LYS A 40 -11.59 -23.92 -8.98
CA LYS A 40 -11.74 -25.09 -8.13
C LYS A 40 -10.84 -26.17 -8.71
N VAL A 41 -9.62 -26.24 -8.21
CA VAL A 41 -8.68 -27.32 -8.48
C VAL A 41 -9.36 -28.62 -8.03
N PRO A 42 -9.64 -29.58 -8.95
CA PRO A 42 -10.18 -30.85 -8.54
C PRO A 42 -9.12 -31.59 -7.72
N ALA A 43 -9.55 -32.14 -6.58
CA ALA A 43 -8.71 -32.96 -5.72
C ALA A 43 -8.15 -34.16 -6.52
N PRO A 44 -6.88 -34.55 -6.34
CA PRO A 44 -6.41 -35.80 -6.90
C PRO A 44 -7.05 -36.97 -6.13
N GLU A 45 -7.91 -37.70 -6.83
CA GLU A 45 -8.49 -38.95 -6.38
C GLU A 45 -7.51 -40.09 -6.67
N ASN A 46 -6.69 -40.44 -5.68
CA ASN A 46 -6.13 -41.76 -5.45
C ASN A 46 -5.65 -41.74 -3.98
N ASN A 47 -5.82 -42.73 -3.11
CA ASN A 47 -6.03 -44.16 -3.22
C ASN A 47 -6.43 -44.63 -1.81
N ALA A 48 -7.56 -45.33 -1.69
CA ALA A 48 -7.93 -45.99 -0.45
C ALA A 48 -6.98 -47.17 -0.16
N ALA A 49 -6.46 -47.28 1.06
CA ALA A 49 -6.58 -48.45 1.94
C ALA A 49 -5.52 -48.49 3.06
N LEU A 50 -6.01 -48.73 4.29
CA LEU A 50 -5.35 -49.40 5.43
C LEU A 50 -4.14 -48.73 6.10
N GLY A 51 -4.34 -48.29 7.34
CA GLY A 51 -3.23 -48.14 8.30
C GLY A 51 -3.54 -47.25 9.49
N MET A 52 -3.53 -47.84 10.69
CA MET A 52 -3.82 -47.22 11.98
C MET A 52 -2.85 -46.10 12.39
N ASN A 53 -3.41 -45.09 13.07
CA ASN A 53 -2.86 -44.34 14.21
C ASN A 53 -1.35 -43.99 14.23
N GLY A 54 -1.04 -42.75 13.88
CA GLY A 54 0.24 -42.09 14.14
C GLY A 54 0.01 -40.63 14.52
N LYS A 55 -0.21 -40.41 15.81
CA LYS A 55 -0.29 -39.12 16.51
C LYS A 55 1.08 -38.46 16.46
N GLU A 56 1.26 -37.48 15.57
CA GLU A 56 2.31 -36.46 15.63
C GLU A 56 2.03 -35.40 14.54
N GLY A 57 1.00 -34.58 14.80
CA GLY A 57 0.76 -33.38 14.01
C GLY A 57 1.74 -32.30 14.44
N VAL A 58 2.89 -32.22 13.77
CA VAL A 58 3.69 -30.99 13.74
C VAL A 58 2.77 -29.90 13.21
N ALA A 59 2.35 -29.03 14.12
CA ALA A 59 1.60 -27.84 13.78
C ALA A 59 2.36 -27.05 12.70
N PRO A 60 1.69 -26.43 11.70
CA PRO A 60 2.32 -25.40 10.90
C PRO A 60 2.42 -24.13 11.77
N ALA A 61 3.29 -24.15 12.78
CA ALA A 61 3.54 -23.00 13.64
C ALA A 61 4.29 -21.87 12.92
N ALA A 62 4.74 -22.09 11.68
CA ALA A 62 5.30 -21.03 10.83
C ALA A 62 4.20 -20.23 10.07
N GLY A 63 3.03 -20.83 9.82
CA GLY A 63 1.93 -20.16 9.12
C GLY A 63 0.98 -19.39 10.05
N SER A 64 1.03 -19.68 11.37
CA SER A 64 0.20 -19.03 12.39
C SER A 64 0.90 -17.82 13.05
N ALA A 65 2.24 -17.73 12.98
CA ALA A 65 2.96 -16.57 13.49
C ALA A 65 2.58 -15.26 12.76
N ILE A 66 2.15 -15.36 11.49
CA ILE A 66 1.68 -14.23 10.68
C ILE A 66 0.28 -13.76 11.11
N ARG A 67 -0.48 -14.60 11.82
CA ARG A 67 -1.88 -14.34 12.17
C ARG A 67 -2.19 -14.30 13.67
N SER A 68 -1.19 -14.35 14.55
CA SER A 68 -1.43 -13.83 15.89
C SER A 68 -1.80 -12.36 15.73
N ALA A 69 -3.00 -11.99 16.17
CA ALA A 69 -3.44 -10.62 16.34
C ALA A 69 -2.59 -9.92 17.42
N ARG A 70 -1.28 -9.84 17.18
CA ARG A 70 -0.35 -9.03 17.94
C ARG A 70 -0.65 -7.60 17.53
N THR A 71 -1.30 -6.87 18.41
CA THR A 71 -1.43 -5.42 18.28
C THR A 71 -0.03 -4.86 18.06
N LEU A 72 0.23 -4.35 16.85
CA LEU A 72 1.52 -3.74 16.53
C LEU A 72 1.71 -2.52 17.42
N THR A 73 2.82 -2.49 18.15
CA THR A 73 3.20 -1.34 18.96
C THR A 73 3.56 -0.16 18.06
N PHE A 74 3.62 1.05 18.62
CA PHE A 74 4.07 2.22 17.86
C PHE A 74 5.49 2.02 17.32
N ALA A 75 6.40 1.48 18.15
CA ALA A 75 7.77 1.19 17.74
C ALA A 75 7.82 0.18 16.58
N ASP A 76 6.99 -0.87 16.60
CA ASP A 76 6.91 -1.82 15.48
C ASP A 76 6.47 -1.12 14.19
N ARG A 77 5.45 -0.26 14.27
CA ARG A 77 4.94 0.49 13.11
C ARG A 77 5.98 1.45 12.56
N VAL A 78 6.74 2.14 13.41
CA VAL A 78 7.85 3.01 13.00
C VAL A 78 8.97 2.20 12.35
N ALA A 79 9.34 1.05 12.93
CA ALA A 79 10.36 0.17 12.38
C ALA A 79 9.97 -0.33 10.97
N TYR A 80 8.72 -0.78 10.80
CA TYR A 80 8.23 -1.21 9.50
C TYR A 80 8.13 -0.06 8.51
N GLN A 81 7.66 1.12 8.92
CA GLN A 81 7.63 2.29 8.05
C GLN A 81 9.03 2.65 7.56
N ARG A 82 10.03 2.68 8.45
CA ARG A 82 11.42 2.94 8.08
C ARG A 82 11.96 1.89 7.10
N ALA A 83 11.65 0.61 7.29
CA ALA A 83 12.06 -0.44 6.37
C ALA A 83 11.44 -0.26 4.97
N ILE A 84 10.17 0.15 4.90
CA ILE A 84 9.49 0.45 3.63
C ILE A 84 10.14 1.66 2.95
N GLU A 85 10.35 2.76 3.69
CA GLU A 85 10.97 3.97 3.16
C GLU A 85 12.40 3.73 2.69
N GLU A 86 13.18 2.89 3.39
CA GLU A 86 14.52 2.51 2.96
C GLU A 86 14.49 1.76 1.62
N ILE A 87 13.58 0.80 1.48
CA ILE A 87 13.41 0.05 0.22
C ILE A 87 12.97 1.00 -0.88
N TYR A 88 11.96 1.84 -0.65
CA TYR A 88 11.45 2.79 -1.63
C TYR A 88 12.54 3.78 -2.05
N TRP A 89 13.23 4.36 -1.07
CA TRP A 89 14.32 5.28 -1.32
C TRP A 89 15.40 4.62 -2.14
N ARG A 90 15.87 3.41 -1.80
CA ARG A 90 16.88 2.69 -2.59
C ARG A 90 16.48 2.48 -4.05
N HIS A 91 15.22 2.13 -4.31
CA HIS A 91 14.71 1.90 -5.67
C HIS A 91 14.38 3.17 -6.45
N ARG A 92 14.28 4.32 -5.78
CA ARG A 92 14.05 5.61 -6.46
C ARG A 92 15.18 5.92 -7.44
N ILE A 93 14.84 6.33 -8.66
CA ILE A 93 15.84 6.71 -9.66
C ILE A 93 16.67 7.88 -9.11
N TRP A 94 18.00 7.73 -9.15
CA TRP A 94 18.94 8.80 -8.84
C TRP A 94 19.48 9.37 -10.17
N PRO A 95 19.07 10.59 -10.57
CA PRO A 95 19.49 11.18 -11.84
C PRO A 95 21.01 11.32 -11.94
N LYS A 96 21.57 11.03 -13.12
CA LYS A 96 23.00 11.23 -13.40
C LYS A 96 23.45 12.69 -13.28
N ALA A 97 22.52 13.64 -13.37
CA ALA A 97 22.77 15.06 -13.21
C ALA A 97 22.99 15.48 -11.74
N ASN A 98 22.65 14.61 -10.76
CA ASN A 98 22.87 14.92 -9.35
C ASN A 98 24.37 14.88 -9.05
N ALA A 99 24.86 15.89 -8.33
CA ALA A 99 26.29 16.17 -8.13
C ALA A 99 27.04 15.18 -7.22
N GLY A 100 26.46 14.02 -6.92
CA GLY A 100 27.08 13.06 -6.00
C GLY A 100 26.35 11.73 -5.91
N ALA A 101 26.88 10.86 -5.05
CA ALA A 101 26.23 9.61 -4.71
C ALA A 101 24.85 9.88 -4.08
N LYS A 102 23.95 8.91 -4.26
CA LYS A 102 22.63 8.97 -3.63
C LYS A 102 22.81 8.99 -2.10
N PRO A 103 22.23 9.96 -1.38
CA PRO A 103 22.34 10.02 0.07
C PRO A 103 21.61 8.85 0.71
N PRO A 104 21.98 8.44 1.95
CA PRO A 104 21.22 7.47 2.72
C PRO A 104 19.83 8.02 3.08
N LEU A 105 18.90 7.14 3.47
CA LEU A 105 17.54 7.56 3.84
C LEU A 105 17.56 8.63 4.96
N ASP A 106 18.37 8.44 6.00
CA ASP A 106 18.48 9.40 7.11
C ASP A 106 18.96 10.79 6.67
N GLY A 107 19.66 10.89 5.54
CA GLY A 107 20.08 12.16 4.96
C GLY A 107 18.96 12.93 4.26
N VAL A 108 17.84 12.27 3.93
CA VAL A 108 16.68 12.88 3.26
C VAL A 108 15.41 12.87 4.11
N MET A 109 15.32 11.95 5.06
CA MET A 109 14.20 11.80 5.98
C MET A 109 14.73 11.27 7.31
N SER A 110 14.65 12.10 8.35
CA SER A 110 15.10 11.71 9.68
C SER A 110 14.16 10.68 10.32
N HIS A 111 14.65 9.98 11.34
CA HIS A 111 13.84 9.01 12.07
C HIS A 111 12.61 9.66 12.72
N GLU A 112 12.76 10.86 13.27
CA GLU A 112 11.68 11.62 13.92
C GLU A 112 10.61 12.06 12.92
N ALA A 113 11.00 12.28 11.66
CA ALA A 113 10.04 12.55 10.58
C ALA A 113 9.18 11.31 10.28
N ILE A 114 9.78 10.12 10.33
CA ILE A 114 9.06 8.85 10.17
C ILE A 114 8.09 8.64 11.34
N GLU A 115 8.51 8.90 12.57
CA GLU A 115 7.64 8.82 13.76
C GLU A 115 6.42 9.74 13.64
N LYS A 116 6.63 11.00 13.25
CA LYS A 116 5.54 11.97 13.03
C LYS A 116 4.57 11.53 11.94
N ASN A 117 5.06 10.93 10.87
CA ASN A 117 4.20 10.41 9.81
C ASN A 117 3.34 9.24 10.32
N VAL A 118 3.94 8.30 11.05
CA VAL A 118 3.21 7.18 11.66
C VAL A 118 2.16 7.68 12.64
N GLU A 119 2.49 8.66 13.49
CA GLU A 119 1.52 9.30 14.38
C GLU A 119 0.37 9.95 13.58
N GLY A 120 0.71 10.67 12.51
CA GLY A 120 -0.27 11.28 11.61
C GLY A 120 -1.24 10.28 10.99
N TYR A 121 -0.77 9.12 10.53
CA TYR A 121 -1.64 8.09 9.98
C TYR A 121 -2.56 7.48 11.04
N LEU A 122 -2.03 7.20 12.24
CA LEU A 122 -2.81 6.59 13.32
C LEU A 122 -3.91 7.52 13.84
N ARG A 123 -3.72 8.84 13.81
CA ARG A 123 -4.75 9.82 14.20
C ARG A 123 -5.91 9.94 13.19
N ASN A 124 -5.70 9.52 11.94
CA ASN A 124 -6.68 9.60 10.85
C ASN A 124 -7.30 8.24 10.48
N SER A 125 -7.01 7.19 11.25
CA SER A 125 -7.46 5.80 10.99
C SER A 125 -8.76 5.45 11.71
#